data_AF-H2XTQ6-F1
#
_entry.id   AF-H2XTQ6-F1
#
_cell.length_a   1.000
_cell.length_b   1.000
_cell.length_c   1.000
_cell.angle_alpha   90.00
_cell.angle_beta   90.00
_cell.angle_gamma   90.00
#
_symmetry.space_group_name_H-M   'P 1'
#
loop_
_entity.id
_entity.type
_entity.pdbx_description
1 polymer ?
#
loop_
_entity_poly.entity_id
_entity_poly.type
_entity_poly.pdbx_seq_one_letter_code
_entity_poly.pdbx_strand_id
1 'polypeptide(L)'
;MHQQQQQHFQQQMHLKQQAHQSPQAPPLHWPEGHGNTQPSQPHYIPPSTQHTQPVKQAPSANAPPQADNKPQTSVDDIFTRYPVIWQGKMALKTESAAVQIHYICGNMFHARAGLPSDPEELDHEKLPVLRIVQRMRLNPLPLEGVSKRMEMKDDYCLLFAVPCGRTTNELEHQTNQLKQSFIDYLKQKQVAGIVNTASNNQQVYVLHVFPPCNFTTQNLQQRAPDLVANLGDIQHLMIVITTATAT
;
A
#
# COMPACT_ATOMS: atom_id res chain seq x y z
N MET A 1 -16.89 -35.50 43.25
CA MET A 1 -17.19 -34.28 42.46
C MET A 1 -16.32 -33.10 42.89
N HIS A 2 -16.70 -32.28 43.88
CA HIS A 2 -15.97 -31.02 44.20
C HIS A 2 -14.45 -31.14 44.42
N GLN A 3 -13.98 -32.15 45.18
CA GLN A 3 -12.55 -32.30 45.50
C GLN A 3 -11.67 -32.62 44.27
N GLN A 4 -12.22 -33.32 43.28
CA GLN A 4 -11.51 -33.69 42.05
C GLN A 4 -11.34 -32.48 41.12
N GLN A 5 -12.31 -31.55 41.13
CA GLN A 5 -12.25 -30.30 40.36
C GLN A 5 -11.19 -29.34 40.93
N GLN A 6 -10.99 -29.32 42.26
CA GLN A 6 -9.91 -28.54 42.90
C GLN A 6 -8.51 -29.03 42.52
N GLN A 7 -8.28 -30.36 42.47
CA GLN A 7 -7.00 -30.92 42.03
C GLN A 7 -6.69 -30.56 40.57
N HIS A 8 -7.68 -30.67 39.67
CA HIS A 8 -7.52 -30.27 38.27
C HIS A 8 -7.14 -28.79 38.10
N PHE A 9 -7.71 -27.91 38.93
CA PHE A 9 -7.40 -26.47 38.91
C PHE A 9 -5.96 -26.19 39.40
N GLN A 10 -5.53 -26.82 40.50
CA GLN A 10 -4.14 -26.69 40.97
C GLN A 10 -3.11 -27.21 39.96
N GLN A 11 -3.41 -28.30 39.24
CA GLN A 11 -2.51 -28.86 38.25
C GLN A 11 -2.36 -27.94 37.00
N GLN A 12 -3.45 -27.30 36.55
CA GLN A 12 -3.37 -26.28 35.48
C GLN A 12 -2.57 -25.03 35.91
N MET A 13 -2.67 -24.62 37.17
CA MET A 13 -1.89 -23.48 37.70
C MET A 13 -0.39 -23.78 37.73
N HIS A 14 0.02 -24.98 38.15
CA HIS A 14 1.43 -25.40 38.09
C HIS A 14 1.99 -25.42 36.67
N LEU A 15 1.22 -25.97 35.72
CA LEU A 15 1.67 -26.08 34.31
C LEU A 15 1.86 -24.71 33.64
N LYS A 16 1.02 -23.72 33.98
CA LYS A 16 1.20 -22.33 33.52
C LYS A 16 2.42 -21.63 34.14
N GLN A 17 2.85 -22.04 35.33
CA GLN A 17 3.98 -21.40 36.03
C GLN A 17 5.33 -21.87 35.49
N GLN A 18 5.44 -23.12 35.03
CA GLN A 18 6.64 -23.62 34.31
C GLN A 18 6.81 -22.98 32.92
N ALA A 19 5.72 -22.64 32.22
CA ALA A 19 5.78 -22.06 30.88
C ALA A 19 6.37 -20.63 30.80
N HIS A 20 6.67 -19.98 31.93
CA HIS A 20 7.22 -18.62 31.98
C HIS A 20 8.76 -18.54 32.12
N GLN A 21 9.46 -19.68 32.17
CA GLN A 21 10.92 -19.71 32.17
C GLN A 21 11.48 -19.97 30.77
N SER A 22 11.65 -18.89 30.00
CA SER A 22 12.43 -18.93 28.76
C SER A 22 13.93 -19.08 29.07
N PRO A 23 14.68 -19.95 28.38
CA PRO A 23 16.13 -20.02 28.53
C PRO A 23 16.77 -18.75 27.95
N GLN A 24 17.66 -18.11 28.71
CA GLN A 24 18.48 -17.01 28.22
C GLN A 24 19.52 -17.52 27.20
N ALA A 25 19.65 -16.81 26.08
CA ALA A 25 20.73 -17.07 25.13
C ALA A 25 22.08 -16.60 25.69
N PRO A 26 23.21 -17.30 25.39
CA PRO A 26 24.53 -16.88 25.83
C PRO A 26 24.99 -15.60 25.09
N PRO A 27 25.81 -14.75 25.72
CA PRO A 27 26.30 -13.52 25.08
C PRO A 27 27.35 -13.82 24.00
N LEU A 28 27.25 -13.16 22.84
CA LEU A 28 28.31 -13.14 21.84
C LEU A 28 29.46 -12.24 22.31
N HIS A 29 30.68 -12.80 22.28
CA HIS A 29 31.92 -12.06 22.56
C HIS A 29 32.55 -11.63 21.23
N TRP A 30 32.73 -10.32 21.02
CA TRP A 30 33.51 -9.78 19.90
C TRP A 30 34.97 -9.56 20.35
N PRO A 31 35.99 -9.98 19.59
CA PRO A 31 37.37 -9.63 19.89
C PRO A 31 37.68 -8.21 19.42
N GLU A 32 38.16 -7.37 20.33
CA GLU A 32 38.75 -6.06 19.98
C GLU A 32 40.07 -6.26 19.22
N GLY A 33 40.17 -5.67 18.03
CA GLY A 33 41.38 -5.62 17.23
C GLY A 33 41.85 -4.18 17.05
N HIS A 34 42.82 -3.73 17.86
CA HIS A 34 43.47 -2.43 17.66
C HIS A 34 44.33 -2.43 16.38
N GLY A 35 44.27 -1.34 15.61
CA GLY A 35 45.06 -1.19 14.38
C GLY A 35 45.10 0.26 13.89
N ASN A 36 45.94 1.09 14.51
CA ASN A 36 46.14 2.50 14.15
C ASN A 36 47.35 2.67 13.22
N THR A 37 47.17 3.25 12.02
CA THR A 37 48.26 3.89 11.24
C THR A 37 47.75 4.84 10.16
N GLN A 38 48.00 6.15 10.34
CA GLN A 38 48.35 7.12 9.28
C GLN A 38 49.83 6.91 8.86
N PRO A 39 50.44 7.59 7.85
CA PRO A 39 50.18 8.93 7.26
C PRO A 39 49.91 8.86 5.72
N SER A 40 49.93 9.89 4.86
CA SER A 40 50.44 11.29 4.87
C SER A 40 49.58 12.23 3.99
N GLN A 41 49.92 13.53 3.97
CA GLN A 41 49.61 14.46 2.86
C GLN A 41 50.89 14.69 2.01
N PRO A 42 50.81 15.46 0.90
CA PRO A 42 51.33 16.84 1.02
C PRO A 42 50.46 17.94 0.41
N HIS A 43 50.61 19.12 0.98
CA HIS A 43 50.01 20.40 0.59
C HIS A 43 50.98 21.14 -0.36
N TYR A 44 50.51 21.77 -1.45
CA TYR A 44 51.27 22.84 -2.14
C TYR A 44 50.34 23.80 -2.91
N ILE A 45 50.65 25.10 -2.82
CA ILE A 45 50.04 26.22 -3.56
C ILE A 45 51.20 27.08 -4.16
N PRO A 46 50.93 28.17 -4.91
CA PRO A 46 51.17 28.32 -6.35
C PRO A 46 52.52 29.01 -6.69
N PRO A 47 52.73 29.45 -7.95
CA PRO A 47 52.65 30.91 -8.18
C PRO A 47 52.00 31.35 -9.51
N SER A 48 51.74 32.65 -9.61
CA SER A 48 51.05 33.34 -10.71
C SER A 48 51.99 33.82 -11.82
N THR A 49 51.52 33.94 -13.09
CA THR A 49 51.77 35.14 -13.93
C THR A 49 50.83 35.28 -15.13
N GLN A 50 50.62 36.54 -15.51
CA GLN A 50 49.75 37.15 -16.54
C GLN A 50 49.93 36.62 -17.99
N HIS A 51 48.87 36.64 -18.83
CA HIS A 51 48.75 37.62 -19.93
C HIS A 51 47.40 37.67 -20.70
N THR A 52 46.96 38.90 -21.02
CA THR A 52 46.11 39.38 -22.14
C THR A 52 44.73 38.78 -22.49
N GLN A 53 43.75 39.69 -22.62
CA GLN A 53 42.47 39.54 -23.33
C GLN A 53 42.67 39.61 -24.88
N PRO A 54 41.63 39.42 -25.71
CA PRO A 54 40.73 40.55 -26.01
C PRO A 54 39.23 40.22 -26.06
N VAL A 55 38.44 41.26 -25.77
CA VAL A 55 36.97 41.30 -25.82
C VAL A 55 36.42 41.09 -27.24
N LYS A 56 35.32 40.34 -27.37
CA LYS A 56 34.30 40.58 -28.41
C LYS A 56 32.90 40.58 -27.80
N GLN A 57 32.15 41.63 -28.09
CA GLN A 57 30.79 41.88 -27.60
C GLN A 57 29.74 41.10 -28.43
N ALA A 58 28.57 40.89 -27.84
CA ALA A 58 27.38 40.35 -28.50
C ALA A 58 26.77 41.35 -29.51
N PRO A 59 25.74 40.92 -30.26
CA PRO A 59 24.43 41.52 -29.99
C PRO A 59 23.27 40.51 -29.83
N SER A 60 22.18 41.01 -29.25
CA SER A 60 20.99 40.27 -28.80
C SER A 60 19.99 39.94 -29.92
N ALA A 61 19.26 38.83 -29.78
CA ALA A 61 17.92 38.66 -30.35
C ALA A 61 17.09 37.69 -29.50
N ASN A 62 15.86 38.10 -29.14
CA ASN A 62 14.95 37.35 -28.26
C ASN A 62 14.59 35.97 -28.82
N ALA A 63 14.91 34.91 -28.07
CA ALA A 63 14.17 33.65 -28.12
C ALA A 63 13.23 33.60 -26.90
N PRO A 64 11.91 33.38 -27.07
CA PRO A 64 11.04 33.08 -25.94
C PRO A 64 11.56 31.84 -25.20
N PRO A 65 11.42 31.74 -23.86
CA PRO A 65 11.63 30.48 -23.18
C PRO A 65 10.67 29.47 -23.77
N GLN A 66 11.19 28.48 -24.49
CA GLN A 66 10.42 27.44 -25.12
C GLN A 66 9.84 26.58 -23.99
N ALA A 67 8.61 26.92 -23.58
CA ALA A 67 7.88 26.16 -22.59
C ALA A 67 7.87 24.70 -23.03
N ASP A 68 8.41 23.82 -22.18
CA ASP A 68 8.49 22.39 -22.43
C ASP A 68 7.07 21.82 -22.35
N ASN A 69 6.34 21.97 -23.46
CA ASN A 69 4.91 21.78 -23.58
C ASN A 69 4.62 20.28 -23.70
N LYS A 70 5.10 19.50 -22.73
CA LYS A 70 4.62 18.15 -22.47
C LYS A 70 3.10 18.23 -22.37
N PRO A 71 2.35 17.42 -23.14
CA PRO A 71 0.92 17.32 -22.96
C PRO A 71 0.63 17.03 -21.49
N GLN A 72 -0.13 17.91 -20.83
CA GLN A 72 -0.63 17.63 -19.50
C GLN A 72 -1.71 16.55 -19.65
N THR A 73 -1.30 15.29 -19.59
CA THR A 73 -2.22 14.14 -19.57
C THR A 73 -3.20 14.35 -18.42
N SER A 74 -4.50 14.42 -18.72
CA SER A 74 -5.50 14.62 -17.68
C SER A 74 -5.62 13.37 -16.79
N VAL A 75 -6.16 13.54 -15.58
CA VAL A 75 -6.44 12.40 -14.71
C VAL A 75 -7.43 11.42 -15.37
N ASP A 76 -8.37 11.94 -16.15
CA ASP A 76 -9.37 11.15 -16.88
C ASP A 76 -8.71 10.28 -17.97
N ASP A 77 -7.78 10.85 -18.75
CA ASP A 77 -6.98 10.10 -19.75
C ASP A 77 -6.22 8.92 -19.13
N ILE A 78 -5.85 9.02 -17.85
CA ILE A 78 -5.10 7.99 -17.14
C ILE A 78 -6.05 6.90 -16.64
N PHE A 79 -7.22 7.26 -16.13
CA PHE A 79 -8.26 6.29 -15.80
C PHE A 79 -8.78 5.55 -17.03
N THR A 80 -8.67 6.07 -18.27
CA THR A 80 -8.94 5.27 -19.48
C THR A 80 -7.98 4.09 -19.66
N ARG A 81 -6.75 4.17 -19.14
CA ARG A 81 -5.72 3.12 -19.26
C ARG A 81 -5.79 2.08 -18.14
N TYR A 82 -6.56 2.35 -17.08
CA TYR A 82 -6.81 1.46 -15.96
C TYR A 82 -8.31 1.19 -15.84
N PRO A 83 -8.85 0.15 -16.51
CA PRO A 83 -10.29 -0.03 -16.63
C PRO A 83 -10.94 -0.24 -15.26
N VAL A 84 -12.11 0.37 -15.06
CA VAL A 84 -12.99 0.06 -13.92
C VAL A 84 -13.47 -1.38 -14.10
N ILE A 85 -13.22 -2.22 -13.09
CA ILE A 85 -13.67 -3.62 -13.07
C ILE A 85 -14.73 -3.91 -12.02
N TRP A 86 -14.98 -2.97 -11.11
CA TRP A 86 -16.00 -3.06 -10.08
C TRP A 86 -16.37 -1.67 -9.57
N GLN A 87 -17.63 -1.48 -9.21
CA GLN A 87 -18.13 -0.26 -8.57
C GLN A 87 -19.09 -0.65 -7.45
N GLY A 88 -18.98 -0.02 -6.30
CA GLY A 88 -19.84 -0.33 -5.17
C GLY A 88 -19.50 0.47 -3.93
N LYS A 89 -19.86 -0.05 -2.76
CA LYS A 89 -19.53 0.58 -1.46
C LYS A 89 -18.47 -0.21 -0.73
N MET A 90 -17.46 0.45 -0.22
CA MET A 90 -16.61 -0.10 0.84
C MET A 90 -17.23 0.25 2.20
N ALA A 91 -17.16 -0.67 3.16
CA ALA A 91 -17.69 -0.46 4.51
C ALA A 91 -16.63 -0.78 5.59
N LEU A 92 -16.50 0.10 6.58
CA LEU A 92 -15.56 -0.06 7.69
C LEU A 92 -16.19 0.49 8.98
N LYS A 93 -16.34 -0.36 10.00
CA LYS A 93 -17.20 -0.10 11.17
C LYS A 93 -18.64 0.23 10.73
N THR A 94 -19.16 1.36 11.20
CA THR A 94 -20.45 1.98 10.87
C THR A 94 -20.44 2.75 9.55
N GLU A 95 -19.26 3.12 9.04
CA GLU A 95 -19.11 4.03 7.92
C GLU A 95 -19.03 3.30 6.57
N SER A 96 -19.42 3.98 5.50
CA SER A 96 -19.29 3.49 4.13
C SER A 96 -18.97 4.59 3.14
N ALA A 97 -18.16 4.28 2.14
CA ALA A 97 -17.86 5.16 1.01
C ALA A 97 -18.11 4.43 -0.32
N ALA A 98 -18.72 5.10 -1.29
CA ALA A 98 -18.86 4.59 -2.66
C ALA A 98 -17.56 4.80 -3.43
N VAL A 99 -17.09 3.75 -4.09
CA VAL A 99 -15.84 3.73 -4.84
C VAL A 99 -15.99 2.99 -6.18
N GLN A 100 -15.20 3.41 -7.15
CA GLN A 100 -14.87 2.63 -8.33
C GLN A 100 -13.48 1.99 -8.12
N ILE A 101 -13.32 0.75 -8.60
CA ILE A 101 -12.08 -0.02 -8.48
C ILE A 101 -11.54 -0.31 -9.87
N HIS A 102 -10.37 0.26 -10.14
CA HIS A 102 -9.62 0.13 -11.38
C HIS A 102 -8.64 -1.04 -11.29
N TYR A 103 -8.52 -1.80 -12.37
CA TYR A 103 -7.48 -2.83 -12.50
C TYR A 103 -6.13 -2.21 -12.86
N ILE A 104 -5.07 -2.58 -12.13
CA ILE A 104 -3.69 -2.15 -12.41
C ILE A 104 -2.90 -3.28 -13.07
N CYS A 105 -2.71 -4.41 -12.39
CA CYS A 105 -1.94 -5.54 -12.91
C CYS A 105 -2.18 -6.85 -12.13
N GLY A 106 -1.71 -7.98 -12.69
CA GLY A 106 -1.77 -9.30 -12.06
C GLY A 106 -2.93 -10.14 -12.59
N ASN A 107 -3.32 -11.17 -11.85
CA ASN A 107 -4.34 -12.11 -12.25
C ASN A 107 -5.76 -11.55 -12.08
N MET A 108 -6.35 -11.00 -13.15
CA MET A 108 -7.71 -10.48 -13.14
C MET A 108 -8.78 -11.50 -12.69
N PHE A 109 -8.50 -12.82 -12.77
CA PHE A 109 -9.40 -13.84 -12.23
C PHE A 109 -9.63 -13.68 -10.71
N HIS A 110 -8.60 -13.32 -9.94
CA HIS A 110 -8.74 -13.08 -8.49
C HIS A 110 -9.69 -11.92 -8.19
N ALA A 111 -9.75 -10.91 -9.04
CA ALA A 111 -10.71 -9.81 -8.88
C ALA A 111 -12.14 -10.25 -9.26
N ARG A 112 -12.30 -10.98 -10.38
CA ARG A 112 -13.61 -11.49 -10.82
C ARG A 112 -14.23 -12.50 -9.84
N ALA A 113 -13.42 -13.30 -9.17
CA ALA A 113 -13.88 -14.30 -8.21
C ALA A 113 -13.89 -13.79 -6.75
N GLY A 114 -13.06 -12.80 -6.42
CA GLY A 114 -12.88 -12.28 -5.06
C GLY A 114 -13.66 -11.00 -4.74
N LEU A 115 -14.14 -10.24 -5.73
CA LEU A 115 -15.02 -9.09 -5.49
C LEU A 115 -16.49 -9.55 -5.47
N PRO A 116 -17.35 -8.99 -4.60
CA PRO A 116 -18.78 -9.31 -4.62
C PRO A 116 -19.42 -8.88 -5.94
N SER A 117 -20.10 -9.80 -6.61
CA SER A 117 -20.99 -9.48 -7.75
C SER A 117 -22.12 -8.54 -7.31
N ASP A 118 -22.75 -7.89 -8.29
CA ASP A 118 -24.01 -7.18 -8.06
C ASP A 118 -25.05 -8.12 -7.43
N PRO A 119 -25.89 -7.65 -6.49
CA PRO A 119 -26.87 -8.50 -5.84
C PRO A 119 -27.91 -9.00 -6.85
N GLU A 120 -28.05 -10.33 -6.98
CA GLU A 120 -28.96 -10.94 -7.96
C GLU A 120 -30.46 -10.75 -7.66
N GLU A 121 -30.84 -10.11 -6.55
CA GLU A 121 -32.24 -10.00 -6.16
C GLU A 121 -32.75 -8.55 -5.97
N LEU A 122 -33.71 -8.21 -6.83
CA LEU A 122 -34.86 -7.32 -6.63
C LEU A 122 -34.65 -5.82 -6.33
N ASP A 123 -33.48 -5.38 -5.89
CA ASP A 123 -33.20 -3.99 -5.54
C ASP A 123 -32.04 -3.41 -6.38
N HIS A 124 -32.36 -3.02 -7.62
CA HIS A 124 -31.40 -2.48 -8.60
C HIS A 124 -30.72 -1.16 -8.17
N GLU A 125 -31.15 -0.53 -7.07
CA GLU A 125 -30.48 0.66 -6.53
C GLU A 125 -29.35 0.31 -5.53
N LYS A 126 -29.28 -0.94 -5.07
CA LYS A 126 -28.37 -1.34 -3.99
C LYS A 126 -27.03 -1.86 -4.50
N LEU A 127 -26.07 -0.93 -4.59
CA LEU A 127 -24.66 -1.25 -4.89
C LEU A 127 -24.09 -2.37 -3.99
N PRO A 128 -23.24 -3.28 -4.53
CA PRO A 128 -22.57 -4.32 -3.76
C PRO A 128 -21.63 -3.73 -2.70
N VAL A 129 -21.45 -4.43 -1.58
CA VAL A 129 -20.73 -3.91 -0.40
C VAL A 129 -19.53 -4.77 -0.02
N LEU A 130 -18.33 -4.20 -0.14
CA LEU A 130 -17.07 -4.80 0.31
C LEU A 130 -16.77 -4.38 1.76
N ARG A 131 -16.97 -5.29 2.72
CA ARG A 131 -16.88 -4.98 4.17
C ARG A 131 -15.54 -5.37 4.77
N ILE A 132 -14.78 -4.39 5.25
CA ILE A 132 -13.54 -4.61 6.01
C ILE A 132 -13.91 -5.06 7.42
N VAL A 133 -13.60 -6.32 7.73
CA VAL A 133 -13.93 -6.98 9.01
C VAL A 133 -12.70 -7.32 9.86
N GLN A 134 -11.52 -7.33 9.24
CA GLN A 134 -10.24 -7.67 9.88
C GLN A 134 -9.18 -6.60 9.56
N ARG A 135 -8.00 -6.72 10.16
CA ARG A 135 -6.88 -5.78 9.98
C ARG A 135 -5.53 -6.48 10.03
N MET A 136 -4.60 -6.07 9.18
CA MET A 136 -3.21 -6.52 9.15
C MET A 136 -2.30 -5.33 9.49
N ARG A 137 -1.29 -5.52 10.35
CA ARG A 137 -0.36 -4.43 10.74
C ARG A 137 0.56 -4.05 9.57
N LEU A 138 0.86 -2.76 9.44
CA LEU A 138 1.82 -2.22 8.46
C LEU A 138 3.25 -2.26 9.03
N ASN A 139 3.71 -3.46 9.37
CA ASN A 139 5.09 -3.73 9.81
C ASN A 139 5.77 -4.73 8.86
N PRO A 140 7.11 -4.89 8.88
CA PRO A 140 7.83 -5.61 7.83
C PRO A 140 7.35 -7.05 7.59
N LEU A 141 7.11 -7.82 8.66
CA LEU A 141 6.79 -9.26 8.55
C LEU A 141 5.47 -9.56 7.78
N PRO A 142 4.30 -8.93 8.08
CA PRO A 142 3.12 -9.13 7.24
C PRO A 142 3.26 -8.57 5.82
N LEU A 143 3.98 -7.44 5.67
CA LEU A 143 4.20 -6.83 4.35
C LEU A 143 5.07 -7.72 3.45
N GLU A 144 6.08 -8.41 4.00
CA GLU A 144 6.90 -9.39 3.29
C GLU A 144 6.06 -10.53 2.71
N GLY A 145 5.08 -11.04 3.46
CA GLY A 145 4.14 -12.05 2.98
C GLY A 145 3.31 -11.59 1.77
N VAL A 146 2.88 -10.32 1.76
CA VAL A 146 2.17 -9.73 0.62
C VAL A 146 3.13 -9.45 -0.54
N SER A 147 4.33 -8.90 -0.29
CA SER A 147 5.38 -8.68 -1.30
C SER A 147 5.71 -9.96 -2.05
N LYS A 148 5.89 -11.08 -1.33
CA LYS A 148 6.21 -12.39 -1.92
C LYS A 148 5.12 -12.89 -2.87
N ARG A 149 3.84 -12.69 -2.53
CA ARG A 149 2.72 -12.96 -3.47
C ARG A 149 2.74 -12.02 -4.67
N MET A 150 3.25 -10.79 -4.51
CA MET A 150 3.35 -9.80 -5.59
C MET A 150 4.58 -9.97 -6.52
N GLU A 151 5.40 -11.00 -6.31
CA GLU A 151 6.49 -11.40 -7.21
C GLU A 151 5.97 -12.14 -8.44
N MET A 152 5.01 -13.07 -8.25
CA MET A 152 4.43 -13.90 -9.32
C MET A 152 3.10 -13.30 -9.78
N LYS A 153 2.98 -12.91 -11.06
CA LYS A 153 1.78 -12.23 -11.58
C LYS A 153 0.48 -13.03 -11.42
N ASP A 154 0.56 -14.35 -11.37
CA ASP A 154 -0.60 -15.22 -11.24
C ASP A 154 -1.13 -15.34 -9.79
N ASP A 155 -0.30 -15.02 -8.79
CA ASP A 155 -0.59 -15.16 -7.35
C ASP A 155 -1.37 -13.98 -6.75
N TYR A 156 -1.40 -12.83 -7.42
CA TYR A 156 -2.06 -11.61 -6.94
C TYR A 156 -2.82 -10.86 -8.03
N CYS A 157 -3.78 -10.03 -7.63
CA CYS A 157 -4.32 -8.96 -8.45
C CYS A 157 -4.18 -7.63 -7.69
N LEU A 158 -3.59 -6.63 -8.35
CA LEU A 158 -3.42 -5.28 -7.82
C LEU A 158 -4.46 -4.35 -8.44
N LEU A 159 -5.22 -3.70 -7.57
CA LEU A 159 -6.31 -2.81 -7.91
C LEU A 159 -6.16 -1.46 -7.21
N PHE A 160 -6.83 -0.44 -7.74
CA PHE A 160 -6.79 0.93 -7.26
C PHE A 160 -8.20 1.46 -7.07
N ALA A 161 -8.57 1.79 -5.84
CA ALA A 161 -9.91 2.25 -5.48
C ALA A 161 -9.93 3.76 -5.25
N VAL A 162 -10.85 4.46 -5.91
CA VAL A 162 -11.06 5.92 -5.81
C VAL A 162 -12.54 6.22 -5.57
N PRO A 163 -12.90 7.34 -4.89
CA PRO A 163 -14.29 7.67 -4.62
C PRO A 163 -15.05 7.93 -5.93
N CYS A 164 -16.35 7.62 -5.94
CA CYS A 164 -17.23 7.89 -7.07
C CYS A 164 -18.59 8.44 -6.59
N GLY A 165 -19.20 9.33 -7.37
CA GLY A 165 -20.53 9.87 -7.14
C GLY A 165 -21.18 10.29 -8.45
N ARG A 166 -22.52 10.33 -8.51
CA ARG A 166 -23.28 10.71 -9.72
C ARG A 166 -23.34 12.23 -9.92
N THR A 167 -23.08 12.99 -8.85
CA THR A 167 -23.04 14.46 -8.84
C THR A 167 -21.75 14.94 -8.16
N THR A 168 -21.35 16.19 -8.39
CA THR A 168 -20.17 16.79 -7.73
C THR A 168 -20.28 16.76 -6.20
N ASN A 169 -21.47 17.01 -5.65
CA ASN A 169 -21.73 16.97 -4.21
C ASN A 169 -21.62 15.53 -3.65
N GLU A 170 -22.17 14.54 -4.37
CA GLU A 170 -21.95 13.14 -4.02
C GLU A 170 -20.47 12.78 -4.06
N LEU A 171 -19.74 13.13 -5.13
CA LEU A 171 -18.32 12.83 -5.27
C LEU A 171 -17.50 13.47 -4.13
N GLU A 172 -17.78 14.72 -3.77
CA GLU A 172 -17.17 15.40 -2.63
C GLU A 172 -17.48 14.69 -1.31
N HIS A 173 -18.74 14.31 -1.07
CA HIS A 173 -19.13 13.56 0.12
C HIS A 173 -18.42 12.20 0.22
N GLN A 174 -18.38 11.43 -0.88
CA GLN A 174 -17.71 10.13 -0.92
C GLN A 174 -16.18 10.26 -0.79
N THR A 175 -15.59 11.33 -1.34
CA THR A 175 -14.16 11.66 -1.15
C THR A 175 -13.84 11.96 0.31
N ASN A 176 -14.67 12.75 0.97
CA ASN A 176 -14.53 13.07 2.39
C ASN A 176 -14.73 11.83 3.28
N GLN A 177 -15.71 10.98 2.98
CA GLN A 177 -15.92 9.70 3.67
C GLN A 177 -14.74 8.74 3.49
N LEU A 178 -14.24 8.56 2.26
CA LEU A 178 -13.08 7.71 2.01
C LEU A 178 -11.84 8.21 2.76
N LYS A 179 -11.62 9.53 2.78
CA LYS A 179 -10.52 10.15 3.52
C LYS A 179 -10.63 9.92 5.03
N GLN A 180 -11.69 10.40 5.65
CA GLN A 180 -11.82 10.45 7.11
C GLN A 180 -12.07 9.06 7.71
N SER A 181 -13.00 8.30 7.12
CA SER A 181 -13.49 7.04 7.70
C SER A 181 -12.60 5.85 7.36
N PHE A 182 -11.86 5.90 6.24
CA PHE A 182 -10.97 4.81 5.80
C PHE A 182 -9.49 5.22 5.85
N ILE A 183 -9.05 6.18 5.04
CA ILE A 183 -7.62 6.49 4.87
C ILE A 183 -6.99 6.95 6.19
N ASP A 184 -7.57 7.95 6.85
CA ASP A 184 -7.04 8.52 8.09
C ASP A 184 -7.11 7.52 9.24
N TYR A 185 -8.19 6.74 9.33
CA TYR A 185 -8.32 5.68 10.33
C TYR A 185 -7.28 4.56 10.14
N LEU A 186 -7.11 4.04 8.91
CA LEU A 186 -6.15 2.97 8.61
C LEU A 186 -4.70 3.45 8.83
N LYS A 187 -4.39 4.70 8.42
CA LYS A 187 -3.11 5.36 8.73
C LYS A 187 -2.90 5.52 10.24
N GLN A 188 -3.86 6.08 10.98
CA GLN A 188 -3.74 6.28 12.43
C GLN A 188 -3.53 4.95 13.17
N LYS A 189 -4.19 3.88 12.73
CA LYS A 189 -4.04 2.54 13.34
C LYS A 189 -2.84 1.77 12.83
N GLN A 190 -2.10 2.27 11.83
CA GLN A 190 -0.97 1.59 11.17
C GLN A 190 -1.35 0.18 10.70
N VAL A 191 -2.49 0.07 10.02
CA VAL A 191 -3.01 -1.21 9.49
C VAL A 191 -3.51 -1.09 8.06
N ALA A 192 -3.44 -2.19 7.31
CA ALA A 192 -4.31 -2.45 6.17
C ALA A 192 -5.64 -3.06 6.67
N GLY A 193 -6.73 -2.76 5.97
CA GLY A 193 -7.99 -3.49 6.11
C GLY A 193 -7.89 -4.87 5.47
N ILE A 194 -8.56 -5.86 6.05
CA ILE A 194 -8.68 -7.21 5.51
C ILE A 194 -10.15 -7.54 5.27
N VAL A 195 -10.44 -8.01 4.05
CA VAL A 195 -11.72 -8.60 3.65
C VAL A 195 -11.44 -10.03 3.21
N ASN A 196 -12.23 -10.98 3.69
CA ASN A 196 -12.22 -12.35 3.18
C ASN A 196 -13.51 -12.57 2.39
N THR A 197 -13.38 -13.07 1.17
CA THR A 197 -14.50 -13.47 0.31
C THR A 197 -14.31 -14.91 -0.13
N ALA A 198 -15.40 -15.61 -0.45
CA ALA A 198 -15.36 -16.97 -0.97
C ALA A 198 -16.09 -17.00 -2.32
N SER A 199 -15.48 -17.60 -3.34
CA SER A 199 -16.16 -17.87 -4.60
C SER A 199 -16.94 -19.17 -4.56
N ASN A 200 -17.78 -19.41 -5.58
CA ASN A 200 -18.71 -20.54 -5.66
C ASN A 200 -18.03 -21.92 -5.54
N ASN A 201 -16.75 -22.03 -5.89
CA ASN A 201 -15.92 -23.24 -5.73
C ASN A 201 -15.23 -23.34 -4.35
N GLN A 202 -15.72 -22.62 -3.34
CA GLN A 202 -15.20 -22.56 -1.97
C GLN A 202 -13.77 -21.98 -1.82
N GLN A 203 -13.16 -21.49 -2.91
CA GLN A 203 -11.86 -20.82 -2.85
C GLN A 203 -11.99 -19.49 -2.10
N VAL A 204 -11.17 -19.30 -1.07
CA VAL A 204 -11.15 -18.06 -0.28
C VAL A 204 -10.12 -17.09 -0.86
N TYR A 205 -10.54 -15.84 -1.05
CA TYR A 205 -9.70 -14.71 -1.41
C TYR A 205 -9.55 -13.76 -0.23
N VAL A 206 -8.35 -13.21 -0.08
CA VAL A 206 -8.00 -12.21 0.93
C VAL A 206 -7.67 -10.91 0.20
N LEU A 207 -8.43 -9.86 0.48
CA LEU A 207 -8.22 -8.53 -0.05
C LEU A 207 -7.53 -7.67 1.01
N HIS A 208 -6.30 -7.27 0.72
CA HIS A 208 -5.49 -6.39 1.55
C HIS A 208 -5.72 -4.95 1.10
N VAL A 209 -6.48 -4.18 1.88
CA VAL A 209 -6.87 -2.79 1.60
C VAL A 209 -5.90 -1.84 2.30
N PHE A 210 -4.96 -1.29 1.55
CA PHE A 210 -3.94 -0.38 2.07
C PHE A 210 -4.35 1.09 1.92
N PRO A 211 -4.21 1.92 2.97
CA PRO A 211 -4.16 3.37 2.79
C PRO A 211 -2.84 3.78 2.11
N PRO A 212 -2.73 5.01 1.56
CA PRO A 212 -1.48 5.50 1.00
C PRO A 212 -0.34 5.48 2.03
N CYS A 213 0.72 4.72 1.75
CA CYS A 213 1.90 4.57 2.61
C CYS A 213 3.12 4.15 1.78
N ASN A 214 4.31 4.04 2.41
CA ASN A 214 5.55 3.69 1.70
C ASN A 214 5.43 2.41 0.86
N PHE A 215 4.76 1.38 1.37
CA PHE A 215 4.52 0.13 0.66
C PHE A 215 3.65 0.33 -0.60
N THR A 216 2.57 1.12 -0.53
CA THR A 216 1.73 1.38 -1.70
C THR A 216 2.47 2.22 -2.73
N THR A 217 3.19 3.27 -2.28
CA THR A 217 3.94 4.17 -3.16
C THR A 217 4.99 3.41 -3.96
N GLN A 218 5.78 2.55 -3.32
CA GLN A 218 6.77 1.71 -4.01
C GLN A 218 6.13 0.76 -5.04
N ASN A 219 5.06 0.07 -4.64
CA ASN A 219 4.37 -0.88 -5.52
C ASN A 219 3.70 -0.22 -6.73
N LEU A 220 3.06 0.94 -6.55
CA LEU A 220 2.46 1.71 -7.63
C LEU A 220 3.53 2.33 -8.53
N GLN A 221 4.61 2.89 -7.97
CA GLN A 221 5.71 3.45 -8.76
C GLN A 221 6.39 2.39 -9.66
N GLN A 222 6.48 1.14 -9.21
CA GLN A 222 7.05 0.04 -9.97
C GLN A 222 6.13 -0.47 -11.10
N ARG A 223 4.81 -0.39 -10.94
CA ARG A 223 3.83 -1.11 -11.79
C ARG A 223 2.90 -0.19 -12.59
N ALA A 224 2.75 1.06 -12.16
CA ALA A 224 1.92 2.11 -12.72
C ALA A 224 2.56 3.51 -12.46
N PRO A 225 3.82 3.75 -12.89
CA PRO A 225 4.54 4.99 -12.61
C PRO A 225 3.84 6.24 -13.14
N ASP A 226 3.15 6.09 -14.26
CA ASP A 226 2.33 7.09 -14.94
C ASP A 226 1.02 7.41 -14.20
N LEU A 227 0.44 6.44 -13.47
CA LEU A 227 -0.63 6.71 -12.53
C LEU A 227 -0.09 7.59 -11.40
N VAL A 228 0.98 7.17 -10.72
CA VAL A 228 1.58 7.89 -9.59
C VAL A 228 1.96 9.32 -9.95
N ALA A 229 2.54 9.54 -11.13
CA ALA A 229 2.93 10.87 -11.62
C ALA A 229 1.77 11.88 -11.73
N ASN A 230 0.52 11.42 -11.71
CA ASN A 230 -0.67 12.24 -11.91
C ASN A 230 -1.76 12.01 -10.85
N LEU A 231 -1.49 11.25 -9.78
CA LEU A 231 -2.47 11.04 -8.70
C LEU A 231 -2.84 12.33 -7.96
N GLY A 232 -1.91 13.30 -7.86
CA GLY A 232 -2.12 14.54 -7.12
C GLY A 232 -2.69 14.29 -5.71
N ASP A 233 -3.77 15.00 -5.38
CA ASP A 233 -4.49 14.87 -4.11
C ASP A 233 -5.67 13.86 -4.16
N ILE A 234 -5.76 13.01 -5.19
CA ILE A 234 -6.83 12.01 -5.31
C ILE A 234 -6.79 11.06 -4.11
N GLN A 235 -7.87 11.03 -3.35
CA GLN A 235 -8.04 10.12 -2.22
C GLN A 235 -8.23 8.70 -2.77
N HIS A 236 -7.38 7.77 -2.34
CA HIS A 236 -7.34 6.43 -2.90
C HIS A 236 -6.95 5.36 -1.89
N LEU A 237 -7.27 4.11 -2.21
CA LEU A 237 -6.79 2.92 -1.52
C LEU A 237 -6.15 1.97 -2.55
N MET A 238 -5.06 1.30 -2.17
CA MET A 238 -4.46 0.24 -2.97
C MET A 238 -4.98 -1.11 -2.45
N ILE A 239 -5.48 -1.97 -3.33
CA ILE A 239 -6.04 -3.27 -2.95
C ILE A 239 -5.23 -4.39 -3.59
N VAL A 240 -4.74 -5.34 -2.79
CA VAL A 240 -4.06 -6.55 -3.25
C VAL A 240 -4.91 -7.77 -2.93
N ILE A 241 -5.38 -8.47 -3.95
CA ILE A 241 -6.18 -9.69 -3.83
C ILE A 241 -5.28 -10.90 -4.03
N THR A 242 -5.22 -11.78 -3.05
CA THR A 242 -4.49 -13.06 -3.09
C THR A 242 -5.42 -14.21 -2.72
N THR A 243 -5.13 -15.41 -3.17
CA THR A 243 -5.76 -16.62 -2.62
C THR A 243 -5.31 -16.86 -1.17
N ALA A 244 -6.21 -17.31 -0.31
CA ALA A 244 -5.82 -17.91 0.95
C ALA A 244 -5.16 -19.26 0.66
N THR A 245 -3.93 -19.47 1.12
CA THR A 245 -3.35 -20.83 1.14
C THR A 245 -4.04 -21.65 2.22
N ALA A 246 -4.55 -22.82 1.85
CA ALA A 246 -4.87 -23.86 2.81
C ALA A 246 -3.56 -24.28 3.51
N THR A 247 -3.51 -24.08 4.82
CA THR A 247 -2.47 -24.57 5.73
C THR A 247 -2.88 -25.91 6.33
#